data_AF-A0A5S3REX3-F1
#
_entry.id   AF-A0A5S3REX3-F1
#
_cell.length_a   1.000
_cell.length_b   1.000
_cell.length_c   1.000
_cell.angle_alpha   90.00
_cell.angle_beta   90.00
_cell.angle_gamma   90.00
#
_symmetry.space_group_name_H-M   'P 1'
#
loop_
_entity.id
_entity.type
_entity.pdbx_description
1 polymer ?
#
loop_
_entity_poly.entity_id
_entity_poly.type
_entity_poly.pdbx_seq_one_letter_code
_entity_poly.pdbx_strand_id
1 'polypeptide(L)'
;MPGVNNKARLPANPTLKEINWYKKQINWGELPPFYHLVASAVSECEGLLHHGFDNAVKRLLDKRNWNIELLGGYEDDSGIIHCDNKPQIALHQAFTDRGFELWAYPIAKGTKIDAYVKDNRFLEFQVWDPHTMKNLLRINQLHKFIAFYFERGDIADKALILHAHKVLHMTVTFLQKELNITGVDGVSIKDFYQLCEKDARACNDEVDLARIMLGEDLKRD
;
A
#
# COMPACT_ATOMS: atom_id res chain seq x y z
N MET A 1 -21.35 6.00 -42.48
CA MET A 1 -20.77 6.42 -41.19
C MET A 1 -21.14 5.38 -40.14
N PRO A 2 -20.19 4.64 -39.56
CA PRO A 2 -20.51 3.69 -38.50
C PRO A 2 -20.80 4.44 -37.20
N GLY A 3 -21.85 4.02 -36.49
CA GLY A 3 -22.47 4.74 -35.39
C GLY A 3 -21.57 4.92 -34.16
N VAL A 4 -21.57 6.15 -33.66
CA VAL A 4 -21.04 6.56 -32.36
C VAL A 4 -21.96 6.01 -31.27
N ASN A 5 -21.78 4.75 -30.90
CA ASN A 5 -22.34 4.16 -29.67
C ASN A 5 -21.60 2.87 -29.31
N ASN A 6 -20.27 2.94 -29.28
CA ASN A 6 -19.53 1.96 -28.50
C ASN A 6 -19.70 2.36 -27.04
N LYS A 7 -20.70 1.79 -26.35
CA LYS A 7 -20.82 1.94 -24.89
C LYS A 7 -19.49 1.50 -24.32
N ALA A 8 -18.70 2.44 -23.82
CA ALA A 8 -17.44 2.16 -23.18
C ALA A 8 -17.66 1.04 -22.14
N ARG A 9 -16.89 -0.04 -22.21
CA ARG A 9 -16.97 -1.16 -21.27
C ARG A 9 -15.62 -1.35 -20.64
N LEU A 10 -15.63 -1.43 -19.31
CA LEU A 10 -14.47 -1.82 -18.54
C LEU A 10 -14.29 -3.34 -18.66
N PRO A 11 -13.08 -3.87 -18.95
CA PRO A 11 -12.83 -5.30 -18.85
C PRO A 11 -12.91 -5.79 -17.40
N ALA A 12 -13.02 -7.10 -17.18
CA ALA A 12 -13.21 -7.68 -15.85
C ALA A 12 -12.03 -7.47 -14.88
N ASN A 13 -10.80 -7.42 -15.39
CA ASN A 13 -9.58 -7.16 -14.61
C ASN A 13 -8.76 -6.07 -15.32
N PRO A 14 -9.20 -4.80 -15.22
CA PRO A 14 -8.62 -3.70 -15.98
C PRO A 14 -7.25 -3.30 -15.45
N THR A 15 -6.39 -2.86 -16.36
CA THR A 15 -5.17 -2.11 -16.06
C THR A 15 -5.50 -0.67 -15.68
N LEU A 16 -4.60 0.02 -14.96
CA LEU A 16 -4.80 1.44 -14.61
C LEU A 16 -5.02 2.31 -15.87
N LYS A 17 -4.32 1.99 -16.97
CA LYS A 17 -4.48 2.68 -18.26
C LYS A 17 -5.90 2.55 -18.80
N GLU A 18 -6.50 1.36 -18.73
CA GLU A 18 -7.87 1.12 -19.19
C GLU A 18 -8.90 1.82 -18.31
N ILE A 19 -8.69 1.82 -16.97
CA ILE A 19 -9.56 2.55 -16.04
C ILE A 19 -9.52 4.05 -16.34
N ASN A 20 -8.33 4.63 -16.48
CA ASN A 20 -8.15 6.05 -16.79
C ASN A 20 -8.76 6.42 -18.14
N TRP A 21 -8.59 5.57 -19.16
CA TRP A 21 -9.19 5.79 -20.46
C TRP A 21 -10.73 5.76 -20.40
N TYR A 22 -11.30 4.79 -19.68
CA TYR A 22 -12.73 4.72 -19.45
C TYR A 22 -13.27 5.96 -18.71
N LYS A 23 -12.60 6.40 -17.63
CA LYS A 23 -12.97 7.61 -16.87
C LYS A 23 -12.97 8.86 -17.75
N LYS A 24 -11.98 9.00 -18.66
CA LYS A 24 -11.96 10.10 -19.64
C LYS A 24 -13.16 10.04 -20.58
N GLN A 25 -13.53 8.87 -21.08
CA GLN A 25 -14.65 8.74 -22.01
C GLN A 25 -15.98 9.19 -21.41
N ILE A 26 -16.23 8.84 -20.14
CA ILE A 26 -17.47 9.24 -19.46
C ILE A 26 -17.46 10.71 -19.01
N ASN A 27 -16.28 11.35 -18.93
CA ASN A 27 -16.09 12.75 -18.54
C ASN A 27 -15.60 13.63 -19.69
N TRP A 28 -16.08 13.36 -20.91
CA TRP A 28 -15.84 14.19 -22.11
C TRP A 28 -14.37 14.48 -22.43
N GLY A 29 -13.49 13.53 -22.12
CA GLY A 29 -12.06 13.57 -22.41
C GLY A 29 -11.17 13.96 -21.23
N GLU A 30 -11.75 14.42 -20.11
CA GLU A 30 -11.00 14.92 -18.96
C GLU A 30 -11.02 13.95 -17.77
N LEU A 31 -9.98 14.02 -16.93
CA LEU A 31 -9.96 13.34 -15.64
C LEU A 31 -10.29 14.37 -14.55
N PRO A 32 -11.34 14.15 -13.74
CA PRO A 32 -11.62 15.01 -12.60
C PRO A 32 -10.39 15.12 -11.69
N PRO A 33 -10.07 16.30 -11.12
CA PRO A 33 -8.85 16.52 -10.35
C PRO A 33 -8.66 15.53 -9.19
N PHE A 34 -9.74 15.21 -8.47
CA PHE A 34 -9.65 14.29 -7.34
C PHE A 34 -9.36 12.85 -7.77
N TYR A 35 -10.03 12.38 -8.83
CA TYR A 35 -9.71 11.09 -9.45
C TYR A 35 -8.26 11.04 -9.92
N HIS A 36 -7.81 12.09 -10.61
CA HIS A 36 -6.46 12.16 -11.15
C HIS A 36 -5.40 12.08 -10.03
N LEU A 37 -5.60 12.78 -8.91
CA LEU A 37 -4.72 12.73 -7.75
C LEU A 37 -4.52 11.30 -7.22
N VAL A 38 -5.62 10.56 -7.07
CA VAL A 38 -5.56 9.18 -6.56
C VAL A 38 -4.98 8.23 -7.62
N ALA A 39 -5.38 8.39 -8.89
CA ALA A 39 -4.87 7.57 -9.98
C ALA A 39 -3.35 7.73 -10.18
N SER A 40 -2.83 8.96 -10.05
CA SER A 40 -1.38 9.21 -10.06
C SER A 40 -0.67 8.50 -8.91
N ALA A 41 -1.18 8.58 -7.68
CA ALA A 41 -0.59 7.90 -6.53
C ALA A 41 -0.60 6.36 -6.70
N VAL A 42 -1.67 5.79 -7.25
CA VAL A 42 -1.74 4.36 -7.57
C VAL A 42 -0.70 3.98 -8.63
N SER A 43 -0.54 4.81 -9.68
CA SER A 43 0.47 4.60 -10.72
C SER A 43 1.90 4.63 -10.17
N GLU A 44 2.21 5.56 -9.25
CA GLU A 44 3.50 5.64 -8.58
C GLU A 44 3.77 4.37 -7.77
N CYS A 45 2.76 3.87 -7.05
CA CYS A 45 2.85 2.63 -6.29
C CYS A 45 3.07 1.40 -7.18
N GLU A 46 2.38 1.31 -8.33
CA GLU A 46 2.59 0.23 -9.32
C GLU A 46 4.03 0.26 -9.87
N GLY A 47 4.58 1.46 -10.05
CA GLY A 47 5.92 1.69 -10.57
C GLY A 47 7.06 1.47 -9.57
N LEU A 48 6.80 1.34 -8.26
CA LEU A 48 7.84 1.25 -7.21
C LEU A 48 8.87 0.14 -7.46
N LEU A 49 8.43 -0.99 -8.02
CA LEU A 49 9.28 -2.15 -8.29
C LEU A 49 10.01 -2.06 -9.63
N HIS A 50 9.52 -1.24 -10.56
CA HIS A 50 9.99 -1.19 -11.95
C HIS A 50 10.85 0.03 -12.26
N HIS A 51 10.63 1.16 -11.57
CA HIS A 51 11.35 2.39 -11.85
C HIS A 51 12.68 2.45 -11.09
N GLY A 52 13.71 3.00 -11.74
CA GLY A 52 15.09 3.02 -11.24
C GLY A 52 15.35 3.87 -9.99
N PHE A 53 14.38 4.68 -9.54
CA PHE A 53 14.54 5.58 -8.40
C PHE A 53 14.70 4.84 -7.06
N ASP A 54 15.49 5.41 -6.16
CA ASP A 54 15.65 4.92 -4.80
C ASP A 54 14.33 5.04 -4.01
N ASN A 55 13.97 4.01 -3.25
CA ASN A 55 12.74 3.96 -2.47
C ASN A 55 12.90 3.01 -1.27
N ALA A 56 11.96 3.10 -0.31
CA ALA A 56 12.03 2.31 0.91
C ALA A 56 12.06 0.78 0.65
N VAL A 57 11.32 0.30 -0.35
CA VAL A 57 11.34 -1.13 -0.73
C VAL A 57 12.74 -1.55 -1.18
N LYS A 58 13.41 -0.78 -2.05
CA LYS A 58 14.78 -1.07 -2.47
C LYS A 58 15.77 -1.03 -1.31
N ARG A 59 15.61 -0.08 -0.39
CA ARG A 59 16.46 0.01 0.82
C ARG A 59 16.29 -1.19 1.75
N LEU A 60 15.08 -1.77 1.84
CA LEU A 60 14.88 -3.03 2.57
C LEU A 60 15.58 -4.21 1.90
N LEU A 61 15.62 -4.23 0.56
CA LEU A 61 16.21 -5.31 -0.22
C LEU A 61 17.72 -5.16 -0.46
N ASP A 62 18.29 -4.02 -0.07
CA ASP A 62 19.73 -3.81 -0.19
C ASP A 62 20.48 -4.67 0.83
N LYS A 63 21.01 -5.80 0.35
CA LYS A 63 21.82 -6.73 1.13
C LYS A 63 23.04 -6.08 1.77
N ARG A 64 23.53 -4.95 1.24
CA ARG A 64 24.65 -4.21 1.84
C ARG A 64 24.29 -3.61 3.20
N ASN A 65 23.01 -3.35 3.44
CA ASN A 65 22.50 -2.91 4.72
C ASN A 65 22.02 -4.08 5.60
N TRP A 66 22.13 -5.33 5.15
CA TRP A 66 21.76 -6.47 5.97
C TRP A 66 22.88 -6.80 6.95
N ASN A 67 22.50 -7.29 8.13
CA ASN A 67 23.44 -7.82 9.10
C ASN A 67 23.80 -9.25 8.71
N ILE A 68 24.87 -9.38 7.92
CA ILE A 68 25.32 -10.64 7.31
C ILE A 68 25.59 -11.70 8.39
N GLU A 69 26.21 -11.32 9.51
CA GLU A 69 26.55 -12.24 10.59
C GLU A 69 25.29 -12.87 11.22
N LEU A 70 24.28 -12.05 11.53
CA LEU A 70 23.01 -12.55 12.08
C LEU A 70 22.23 -13.42 11.10
N LEU A 71 22.35 -13.13 9.81
CA LEU A 71 21.63 -13.85 8.76
C LEU A 71 22.35 -15.12 8.29
N GLY A 72 23.50 -15.46 8.89
CA GLY A 72 24.30 -16.61 8.49
C GLY A 72 24.89 -16.45 7.09
N GLY A 73 25.20 -15.23 6.69
CA GLY A 73 25.71 -14.93 5.37
C GLY A 73 27.23 -14.81 5.28
N TYR A 74 27.70 -14.65 4.05
CA TYR A 74 29.08 -14.31 3.74
C TYR A 74 29.13 -13.51 2.42
N GLU A 75 30.24 -12.83 2.21
CA GLU A 75 30.57 -12.18 0.94
C GLU A 75 31.58 -13.07 0.20
N ASP A 76 31.32 -13.38 -1.06
CA ASP A 76 32.25 -14.16 -1.89
C ASP A 76 33.36 -13.28 -2.50
N ASP A 77 34.33 -13.92 -3.16
CA ASP A 77 35.46 -13.23 -3.82
C ASP A 77 35.05 -12.26 -4.93
N SER A 78 33.78 -12.32 -5.39
CA SER A 78 33.20 -11.42 -6.40
C SER A 78 32.43 -10.24 -5.76
N GLY A 79 32.40 -10.15 -4.43
CA GLY A 79 31.66 -9.13 -3.70
C GLY A 79 30.14 -9.36 -3.66
N ILE A 80 29.68 -10.58 -3.95
CA ILE A 80 28.26 -10.93 -3.90
C ILE A 80 27.93 -11.42 -2.48
N ILE A 81 26.89 -10.82 -1.90
CA ILE A 81 26.41 -11.17 -0.56
C ILE A 81 25.42 -12.34 -0.66
N HIS A 82 25.78 -13.44 -0.02
CA HIS A 82 24.95 -14.62 0.20
C HIS A 82 24.48 -14.64 1.65
N CYS A 83 23.20 -14.93 1.88
CA CYS A 83 22.64 -15.07 3.23
C CYS A 83 21.74 -16.30 3.26
N ASP A 84 21.92 -17.14 4.29
CA ASP A 84 21.07 -18.32 4.50
C ASP A 84 19.65 -17.90 4.90
N ASN A 85 19.54 -16.81 5.66
CA ASN A 85 18.28 -16.26 6.13
C ASN A 85 18.00 -14.87 5.53
N LYS A 86 16.71 -14.52 5.47
CA LYS A 86 16.24 -13.20 5.06
C LYS A 86 15.84 -12.38 6.29
N PRO A 87 16.03 -11.05 6.27
CA PRO A 87 15.61 -10.19 7.36
C PRO A 87 14.13 -10.32 7.68
N GLN A 88 13.81 -10.27 8.96
CA GLN A 88 12.50 -10.29 9.55
C GLN A 88 11.92 -8.88 9.60
N ILE A 89 10.77 -8.72 8.95
CA ILE A 89 9.99 -7.49 9.04
C ILE A 89 8.52 -7.81 9.30
N ALA A 90 7.84 -6.94 10.02
CA ALA A 90 6.39 -6.90 10.09
C ALA A 90 5.86 -5.79 9.19
N LEU A 91 4.71 -6.01 8.57
CA LEU A 91 4.01 -5.02 7.77
C LEU A 91 2.78 -4.52 8.52
N HIS A 92 2.48 -3.23 8.37
CA HIS A 92 1.29 -2.60 8.94
C HIS A 92 0.58 -1.77 7.87
N GLN A 93 -0.73 -1.95 7.76
CA GLN A 93 -1.59 -1.21 6.85
C GLN A 93 -2.36 -0.15 7.63
N ALA A 94 -2.24 1.11 7.25
CA ALA A 94 -2.87 2.21 7.97
C ALA A 94 -3.56 3.19 7.03
N PHE A 95 -4.77 3.61 7.42
CA PHE A 95 -5.37 4.83 6.92
C PHE A 95 -4.99 5.99 7.83
N THR A 96 -4.34 6.99 7.25
CA THR A 96 -3.94 8.25 7.90
C THR A 96 -4.72 9.41 7.30
N ASP A 97 -4.53 10.60 7.88
CA ASP A 97 -5.01 11.88 7.33
C ASP A 97 -4.53 12.14 5.88
N ARG A 98 -3.36 11.59 5.52
CA ARG A 98 -2.76 11.74 4.19
C ARG A 98 -3.27 10.74 3.17
N GLY A 99 -3.76 9.57 3.59
CA GLY A 99 -4.18 8.52 2.66
C GLY A 99 -4.04 7.12 3.24
N PHE A 100 -3.89 6.14 2.37
CA PHE A 100 -3.51 4.79 2.77
C PHE A 100 -1.99 4.64 2.74
N GLU A 101 -1.40 3.95 3.72
CA GLU A 101 0.03 3.70 3.82
C GLU A 101 0.32 2.23 4.15
N LEU A 102 1.40 1.69 3.58
CA LEU A 102 2.00 0.43 4.00
C LEU A 102 3.32 0.72 4.72
N TRP A 103 3.43 0.29 5.95
CA TRP A 103 4.64 0.46 6.76
C TRP A 103 5.37 -0.87 6.96
N ALA A 104 6.69 -0.79 7.03
CA ALA A 104 7.56 -1.87 7.50
C ALA A 104 8.15 -1.55 8.87
N TYR A 105 8.32 -2.59 9.67
CA TYR A 105 9.02 -2.56 10.94
C TYR A 105 9.98 -3.73 11.01
N PRO A 106 11.28 -3.53 11.21
CA PRO A 106 12.18 -4.64 11.44
C PRO A 106 11.91 -5.22 12.83
N ILE A 107 12.17 -6.52 12.94
CA ILE A 107 12.01 -7.25 14.19
C ILE A 107 13.36 -7.39 14.87
N ALA A 108 13.44 -7.01 16.14
CA ALA A 108 14.56 -7.33 17.00
C ALA A 108 14.04 -8.03 18.25
N LYS A 109 14.53 -9.25 18.53
CA LYS A 109 14.06 -10.10 19.64
C LYS A 109 12.52 -10.23 19.71
N GLY A 110 11.88 -10.44 18.55
CA GLY A 110 10.43 -10.59 18.47
C GLY A 110 9.62 -9.29 18.66
N THR A 111 10.28 -8.13 18.74
CA THR A 111 9.62 -6.83 18.92
C THR A 111 9.81 -5.94 17.69
N LYS A 112 8.75 -5.23 17.29
CA LYS A 112 8.80 -4.23 16.21
C LYS A 112 9.62 -3.02 16.65
N ILE A 113 10.50 -2.52 15.78
CA ILE A 113 11.31 -1.33 16.04
C ILE A 113 10.81 -0.16 15.19
N ASP A 114 10.49 0.96 15.86
CA ASP A 114 10.02 2.21 15.23
C ASP A 114 10.86 3.42 15.67
N ALA A 115 12.17 3.23 15.72
CA ALA A 115 13.12 4.29 16.04
C ALA A 115 14.37 4.13 15.18
N TYR A 116 15.14 5.20 14.99
CA TYR A 116 16.44 5.08 14.36
C TYR A 116 17.33 4.13 15.18
N VAL A 117 17.91 3.14 14.52
CA VAL A 117 18.82 2.17 15.13
C VAL A 117 19.99 1.92 14.20
N LYS A 118 21.20 1.88 14.77
CA LYS A 118 22.43 1.57 14.06
C LYS A 118 23.29 0.66 14.93
N ASP A 119 24.03 -0.27 14.31
CA ASP A 119 25.00 -1.16 14.94
C ASP A 119 24.40 -1.99 16.10
N ASN A 120 23.13 -2.40 15.98
CA ASN A 120 22.45 -3.20 16.97
C ASN A 120 22.63 -4.71 16.70
N ARG A 121 23.27 -5.41 17.62
CA ARG A 121 23.55 -6.86 17.54
C ARG A 121 22.32 -7.78 17.47
N PHE A 122 21.12 -7.26 17.62
CA PHE A 122 19.87 -8.04 17.52
C PHE A 122 19.01 -7.64 16.33
N LEU A 123 19.48 -6.71 15.50
CA LEU A 123 18.77 -6.22 14.34
C LEU A 123 19.43 -6.78 13.08
N GLU A 124 18.61 -7.37 12.21
CA GLU A 124 19.05 -7.99 10.96
C GLU A 124 19.37 -6.96 9.86
N PHE A 125 19.33 -5.67 10.21
CA PHE A 125 19.78 -4.54 9.41
C PHE A 125 20.91 -3.82 10.15
N GLN A 126 21.93 -3.37 9.42
CA GLN A 126 23.04 -2.57 9.97
C GLN A 126 22.54 -1.20 10.44
N VAL A 127 21.69 -0.57 9.62
CA VAL A 127 21.00 0.68 9.94
C VAL A 127 19.51 0.52 9.63
N TRP A 128 18.68 0.93 10.58
CA TRP A 128 17.27 1.17 10.38
C TRP A 128 16.95 2.65 10.61
N ASP A 129 16.45 3.31 9.58
CA ASP A 129 15.94 4.67 9.67
C ASP A 129 14.46 4.70 9.26
N PRO A 130 13.53 4.86 10.23
CA PRO A 130 12.11 4.93 9.92
C PRO A 130 11.74 6.03 8.93
N HIS A 131 12.50 7.14 8.87
CA HIS A 131 12.21 8.23 7.94
C HIS A 131 12.33 7.79 6.47
N THR A 132 13.26 6.89 6.20
CA THR A 132 13.66 6.49 4.84
C THR A 132 13.24 5.07 4.47
N MET A 133 12.94 4.22 5.46
CA MET A 133 12.68 2.78 5.26
C MET A 133 11.30 2.32 5.73
N LYS A 134 10.61 3.07 6.59
CA LYS A 134 9.31 2.65 7.15
C LYS A 134 8.19 2.68 6.12
N ASN A 135 7.98 3.82 5.47
CA ASN A 135 6.85 3.99 4.56
C ASN A 135 7.20 3.40 3.19
N LEU A 136 6.63 2.23 2.89
CA LEU A 136 6.91 1.49 1.65
C LEU A 136 6.13 2.03 0.47
N LEU A 137 4.88 2.43 0.71
CA LEU A 137 4.04 3.10 -0.28
C LEU A 137 2.98 3.95 0.42
N ARG A 138 2.48 4.94 -0.32
CA ARG A 138 1.35 5.78 0.08
C ARG A 138 0.43 6.02 -1.11
N ILE A 139 -0.87 5.83 -0.90
CA ILE A 139 -1.91 6.21 -1.84
C ILE A 139 -2.66 7.41 -1.25
N ASN A 140 -2.33 8.60 -1.74
CA ASN A 140 -2.83 9.86 -1.22
C ASN A 140 -4.37 9.93 -1.27
N GLN A 141 -4.97 10.39 -0.17
CA GLN A 141 -6.41 10.64 -0.02
C GLN A 141 -7.33 9.45 -0.31
N LEU A 142 -6.82 8.21 -0.30
CA LEU A 142 -7.61 7.02 -0.64
C LEU A 142 -8.85 6.85 0.24
N HIS A 143 -8.77 7.16 1.55
CA HIS A 143 -9.93 7.09 2.45
C HIS A 143 -11.06 8.03 1.99
N LYS A 144 -10.74 9.29 1.65
CA LYS A 144 -11.73 10.25 1.13
C LYS A 144 -12.27 9.82 -0.23
N PHE A 145 -11.43 9.19 -1.05
CA PHE A 145 -11.84 8.73 -2.37
C PHE A 145 -12.82 7.56 -2.28
N ILE A 146 -12.59 6.64 -1.35
CA ILE A 146 -13.52 5.55 -1.04
C ILE A 146 -14.84 6.12 -0.52
N ALA A 147 -14.81 7.07 0.42
CA ALA A 147 -16.02 7.73 0.92
C ALA A 147 -16.80 8.45 -0.21
N PHE A 148 -16.11 9.24 -1.03
CA PHE A 148 -16.67 9.90 -2.20
C PHE A 148 -17.31 8.91 -3.19
N TYR A 149 -16.69 7.74 -3.38
CA TYR A 149 -17.24 6.71 -4.24
C TYR A 149 -18.61 6.22 -3.75
N PHE A 150 -18.80 6.05 -2.44
CA PHE A 150 -20.09 5.63 -1.89
C PHE A 150 -21.17 6.72 -1.97
N GLU A 151 -20.80 8.00 -1.91
CA GLU A 151 -21.75 9.10 -2.08
C GLU A 151 -22.22 9.27 -3.52
N ARG A 152 -21.29 9.24 -4.48
CA ARG A 152 -21.58 9.65 -5.87
C ARG A 152 -20.60 9.11 -6.92
N GLY A 153 -19.85 8.06 -6.60
CA GLY A 153 -18.85 7.51 -7.51
C GLY A 153 -19.44 6.74 -8.68
N ASP A 154 -18.60 6.52 -9.69
CA ASP A 154 -18.92 5.70 -10.86
C ASP A 154 -18.11 4.39 -10.91
N ILE A 155 -18.31 3.63 -11.98
CA ILE A 155 -17.68 2.32 -12.19
C ILE A 155 -16.15 2.45 -12.27
N ALA A 156 -15.62 3.55 -12.80
CA ALA A 156 -14.18 3.77 -12.89
C ALA A 156 -13.60 4.04 -11.50
N ASP A 157 -14.31 4.79 -10.65
CA ASP A 157 -13.89 5.06 -9.28
C ASP A 157 -13.78 3.75 -8.47
N LYS A 158 -14.79 2.88 -8.58
CA LYS A 158 -14.74 1.53 -7.98
C LYS A 158 -13.55 0.74 -8.50
N ALA A 159 -13.34 0.74 -9.82
CA ALA A 159 -12.27 0.00 -10.44
C ALA A 159 -10.89 0.51 -10.00
N LEU A 160 -10.73 1.82 -9.80
CA LEU A 160 -9.51 2.40 -9.27
C LEU A 160 -9.24 1.94 -7.83
N ILE A 161 -10.26 1.89 -6.97
CA ILE A 161 -10.14 1.38 -5.59
C ILE A 161 -9.72 -0.10 -5.59
N LEU A 162 -10.34 -0.92 -6.45
CA LEU A 162 -9.97 -2.33 -6.59
C LEU A 162 -8.55 -2.50 -7.13
N HIS A 163 -8.15 -1.65 -8.08
CA HIS A 163 -6.80 -1.66 -8.63
C HIS A 163 -5.76 -1.24 -7.58
N ALA A 164 -6.06 -0.25 -6.74
CA ALA A 164 -5.22 0.14 -5.60
C ALA A 164 -4.99 -1.03 -4.64
N HIS A 165 -6.05 -1.78 -4.30
CA HIS A 165 -5.92 -3.00 -3.50
C HIS A 165 -5.04 -4.06 -4.20
N LYS A 166 -5.21 -4.24 -5.51
CA LYS A 166 -4.40 -5.19 -6.30
C LYS A 166 -2.91 -4.83 -6.25
N VAL A 167 -2.56 -3.56 -6.46
CA VAL A 167 -1.17 -3.06 -6.39
C VAL A 167 -0.58 -3.36 -5.01
N LEU A 168 -1.29 -3.03 -3.93
CA LEU A 168 -0.86 -3.33 -2.57
C LEU A 168 -0.60 -4.84 -2.37
N HIS A 169 -1.51 -5.69 -2.83
CA HIS A 169 -1.37 -7.13 -2.71
C HIS A 169 -0.14 -7.65 -3.48
N MET A 170 0.11 -7.12 -4.67
CA MET A 170 1.33 -7.42 -5.45
C MET A 170 2.59 -7.02 -4.69
N THR A 171 2.63 -5.82 -4.09
CA THR A 171 3.77 -5.37 -3.28
C THR A 171 4.01 -6.27 -2.07
N VAL A 172 2.97 -6.58 -1.30
CA VAL A 172 3.08 -7.47 -0.13
C VAL A 172 3.56 -8.87 -0.54
N THR A 173 2.99 -9.42 -1.62
CA THR A 173 3.38 -10.74 -2.15
C THR A 173 4.83 -10.76 -2.61
N PHE A 174 5.30 -9.68 -3.22
CA PHE A 174 6.70 -9.52 -3.60
C PHE A 174 7.61 -9.48 -2.36
N LEU A 175 7.28 -8.68 -1.36
CA LEU A 175 8.05 -8.60 -0.10
C LEU A 175 8.07 -9.95 0.64
N GLN A 176 6.98 -10.72 0.62
CA GLN A 176 6.93 -12.08 1.18
C GLN A 176 7.85 -13.07 0.47
N LYS A 177 8.19 -12.84 -0.81
CA LYS A 177 9.17 -13.65 -1.52
C LYS A 177 10.59 -13.24 -1.19
N GLU A 178 10.85 -11.95 -0.99
CA GLU A 178 12.21 -11.42 -0.84
C GLU A 178 12.67 -11.32 0.63
N LEU A 179 11.76 -11.22 1.59
CA LEU A 179 12.01 -11.03 3.02
C LEU A 179 11.23 -12.04 3.87
N ASN A 180 11.59 -12.14 5.15
CA ASN A 180 10.84 -12.94 6.12
C ASN A 180 9.74 -12.09 6.77
N ILE A 181 8.52 -12.15 6.24
CA ILE A 181 7.39 -11.37 6.77
C ILE A 181 6.78 -12.07 7.98
N THR A 182 6.96 -11.52 9.18
CA THR A 182 6.46 -12.13 10.42
C THR A 182 4.97 -11.94 10.62
N GLY A 183 4.36 -10.96 9.93
CA GLY A 183 2.94 -10.69 9.98
C GLY A 183 2.54 -9.45 9.20
N VAL A 184 1.26 -9.36 8.86
CA VAL A 184 0.64 -8.18 8.26
C VAL A 184 -0.57 -7.82 9.11
N ASP A 185 -0.57 -6.63 9.72
CA ASP A 185 -1.67 -6.16 10.57
C ASP A 185 -2.19 -4.78 10.14
N GLY A 186 -3.13 -4.23 10.92
CA GLY A 186 -3.80 -2.97 10.64
C GLY A 186 -5.05 -3.13 9.76
N VAL A 187 -5.48 -2.03 9.14
CA VAL A 187 -6.73 -1.96 8.36
C VAL A 187 -6.38 -2.00 6.87
N SER A 188 -6.78 -3.06 6.18
CA SER A 188 -6.56 -3.14 4.73
C SER A 188 -7.53 -2.25 3.96
N ILE A 189 -7.19 -1.97 2.69
CA ILE A 189 -8.09 -1.26 1.76
C ILE A 189 -9.45 -1.98 1.67
N LYS A 190 -9.44 -3.32 1.68
CA LYS A 190 -10.65 -4.12 1.65
C LYS A 190 -11.49 -3.95 2.92
N ASP A 191 -10.86 -3.98 4.09
CA ASP A 191 -11.57 -3.84 5.37
C ASP A 191 -12.25 -2.48 5.45
N PHE A 192 -11.53 -1.41 5.09
CA PHE A 192 -12.08 -0.05 5.08
C PHE A 192 -13.18 0.11 4.03
N TYR A 193 -13.00 -0.43 2.82
CA TYR A 193 -14.05 -0.42 1.80
C TYR A 193 -15.33 -1.13 2.31
N GLN A 194 -15.19 -2.29 2.94
CA GLN A 194 -16.32 -3.05 3.49
C GLN A 194 -16.99 -2.32 4.65
N LEU A 195 -16.22 -1.58 5.46
CA LEU A 195 -16.74 -0.71 6.50
C LEU A 195 -17.62 0.39 5.89
N CYS A 196 -17.09 1.16 4.92
CA CYS A 196 -17.86 2.19 4.22
C CYS A 196 -19.07 1.60 3.47
N GLU A 197 -18.97 0.38 2.93
CA GLU A 197 -20.10 -0.29 2.27
C GLU A 197 -21.20 -0.66 3.27
N LYS A 198 -20.84 -1.06 4.49
CA LYS A 198 -21.81 -1.32 5.57
C LYS A 198 -22.44 -0.03 6.05
N ASP A 199 -21.63 1.02 6.23
CA ASP A 199 -22.09 2.32 6.69
C ASP A 199 -23.00 3.01 5.67
N ALA A 200 -22.62 3.07 4.39
CA ALA A 200 -23.48 3.58 3.32
C ALA A 200 -24.80 2.80 3.17
N ARG A 201 -24.86 1.55 3.68
CA ARG A 201 -26.09 0.76 3.78
C ARG A 201 -26.85 0.98 5.11
N ALA A 202 -26.20 1.48 6.15
CA ALA A 202 -26.72 1.61 7.52
C ALA A 202 -27.10 3.07 7.90
N CYS A 203 -26.43 4.07 7.35
CA CYS A 203 -26.48 5.49 7.72
C CYS A 203 -26.32 6.35 6.45
N ASN A 204 -27.10 7.39 6.15
CA ASN A 204 -28.17 8.09 6.87
C ASN A 204 -27.88 8.70 8.25
N ASP A 205 -26.67 8.61 8.84
CA ASP A 205 -26.28 9.43 10.00
C ASP A 205 -24.74 9.45 10.23
N GLU A 206 -24.17 10.66 10.29
CA GLU A 206 -22.72 10.98 10.25
C GLU A 206 -21.94 10.71 11.56
N VAL A 207 -22.57 10.24 12.63
CA VAL A 207 -22.01 10.26 14.00
C VAL A 207 -21.06 9.08 14.28
N ASP A 208 -21.19 7.97 13.55
CA ASP A 208 -20.44 6.74 13.84
C ASP A 208 -19.01 6.73 13.25
N LEU A 209 -18.78 7.46 12.16
CA LEU A 209 -17.47 7.56 11.50
C LEU A 209 -16.39 8.16 12.43
N ALA A 210 -16.75 9.18 13.21
CA ALA A 210 -15.81 9.88 14.08
C ALA A 210 -15.33 9.01 15.26
N ARG A 211 -16.21 8.16 15.81
CA ARG A 211 -15.88 7.27 16.94
C ARG A 211 -14.98 6.10 16.52
N ILE A 212 -15.14 5.61 15.29
CA ILE A 212 -14.42 4.43 14.79
C ILE A 212 -13.03 4.79 14.24
N MET A 213 -12.86 5.98 13.65
CA MET A 213 -11.54 6.46 13.19
C MET A 213 -10.52 6.64 14.33
N LEU A 214 -10.99 6.73 15.57
CA LEU A 214 -10.15 6.89 16.77
C LEU A 214 -9.82 5.55 17.48
N GLY A 215 -10.38 4.42 17.02
CA GLY A 215 -10.08 3.11 17.59
C GLY A 215 -10.58 2.90 19.03
N GLU A 216 -11.64 3.59 19.45
CA GLU A 216 -12.25 3.31 20.75
C GLU A 216 -13.10 2.03 20.69
N ASP A 217 -12.66 1.01 21.40
CA ASP A 217 -13.37 -0.27 21.58
C ASP A 217 -14.78 -0.02 22.16
N LEU A 218 -15.82 -0.31 21.37
CA LEU A 218 -17.18 -0.49 21.88
C LEU A 218 -17.24 -1.83 22.65
N LYS A 219 -16.76 -1.84 23.89
CA LYS A 219 -17.16 -2.87 24.84
C LYS A 219 -18.65 -2.70 25.13
N ARG A 220 -19.47 -3.65 24.66
CA ARG A 220 -20.85 -3.82 25.09
C ARG A 220 -20.88 -4.86 26.20
N ASP A 221 -21.34 -4.42 27.37
CA ASP A 221 -21.94 -5.28 28.40
C ASP A 221 -23.26 -5.90 27.88
#